data_AF-A0A9W6Y964-F1
#
_entry.id   AF-A0A9W6Y964-F1
#
_cell.length_a   1.000
_cell.length_b   1.000
_cell.length_c   1.000
_cell.angle_alpha   90.00
_cell.angle_beta   90.00
_cell.angle_gamma   90.00
#
_symmetry.space_group_name_H-M   'P 1'
#
loop_
_entity.id
_entity.type
_entity.pdbx_description
1 polymer ?
#
loop_
_entity_poly.entity_id
_entity_poly.type
_entity_poly.pdbx_seq_one_letter_code
_entity_poly.pdbx_strand_id
1 'polypeptide(L)'
;MEPGTLVFDSDDLYPAWDVTGPAPGHFDQYDVAVLERLVHKCLKQKETPIYGGEDNEDIEVYALNRITWYGAYGLHFTHPQVNARVGQLLMNHIKGKAKT
;
A
#
# COMPACT_ATOMS: atom_id res chain seq x y z
N MET A 1 -1.81 27.72 -2.32
CA MET A 1 -1.03 26.56 -2.80
C MET A 1 -1.58 26.20 -4.16
N GLU A 2 -0.75 26.22 -5.20
CA GLU A 2 -1.18 25.81 -6.55
C GLU A 2 -1.11 24.28 -6.68
N PRO A 3 -2.15 23.62 -7.19
CA PRO A 3 -2.16 22.17 -7.33
C PRO A 3 -1.26 21.77 -8.50
N GLY A 4 -0.14 21.10 -8.21
CA GLY A 4 0.78 20.59 -9.24
C GLY A 4 2.27 20.79 -8.97
N THR A 5 2.64 21.41 -7.85
CA THR A 5 4.05 21.69 -7.50
C THR A 5 4.65 20.74 -6.46
N LEU A 6 3.93 19.67 -6.06
CA LEU A 6 4.50 18.60 -5.24
C LEU A 6 5.39 17.72 -6.11
N VAL A 7 6.63 18.15 -6.26
CA VAL A 7 7.72 17.34 -6.79
C VAL A 7 8.34 16.63 -5.60
N PHE A 8 8.07 15.34 -5.48
CA PHE A 8 8.75 14.49 -4.50
C PHE A 8 10.11 14.10 -5.07
N ASP A 9 11.13 14.11 -4.21
CA ASP A 9 12.44 13.63 -4.62
C ASP A 9 12.35 12.14 -4.98
N SER A 10 13.08 11.72 -6.03
CA SER A 10 13.02 10.33 -6.50
C SER A 10 13.40 9.32 -5.41
N ASP A 11 14.28 9.75 -4.50
CA ASP A 11 14.76 8.95 -3.38
C ASP A 11 13.70 8.82 -2.26
N ASP A 12 12.76 9.77 -2.17
CA ASP A 12 11.60 9.69 -1.27
C ASP A 12 10.46 8.84 -1.87
N LEU A 13 10.36 8.80 -3.21
CA LEU A 13 9.38 7.97 -3.93
C LEU A 13 9.78 6.49 -3.96
N TYR A 14 11.08 6.21 -4.07
CA TYR A 14 11.63 4.86 -4.15
C TYR A 14 12.79 4.69 -3.16
N PRO A 15 12.52 4.76 -1.87
CA PRO A 15 13.57 4.69 -0.88
C PRO A 15 14.27 3.31 -0.96
N ALA A 16 15.60 3.31 -0.89
CA ALA A 16 16.46 2.17 -1.21
C ALA A 16 16.32 0.94 -0.28
N TRP A 17 15.43 1.00 0.70
CA TRP A 17 15.12 -0.13 1.55
C TRP A 17 14.10 -1.03 0.84
N ASP A 18 14.52 -2.27 0.58
CA ASP A 18 13.65 -3.32 0.06
C ASP A 18 12.65 -3.74 1.14
N VAL A 19 11.52 -3.02 1.20
CA VAL A 19 10.35 -3.31 2.06
C VAL A 19 9.80 -4.71 1.83
N THR A 20 10.06 -5.26 0.64
CA THR A 20 9.36 -6.41 0.08
C THR A 20 10.15 -7.71 0.13
N GLY A 21 11.44 -7.65 0.48
CA GLY A 21 12.37 -8.77 0.35
C GLY A 21 12.60 -9.16 -1.12
N PRO A 22 13.46 -10.16 -1.38
CA PRO A 22 13.79 -10.57 -2.74
C PRO A 22 12.54 -10.97 -3.51
N ALA A 23 12.15 -10.08 -4.42
CA ALA A 23 11.09 -10.30 -5.38
C ALA A 23 11.45 -11.50 -6.28
N PRO A 24 10.59 -12.53 -6.44
CA PRO A 24 10.85 -13.60 -7.39
C PRO A 24 11.08 -13.01 -8.79
N GLY A 25 12.16 -13.45 -9.46
CA GLY A 25 12.60 -12.88 -10.74
C GLY A 25 11.62 -13.02 -11.92
N HIS A 26 10.50 -13.70 -11.71
CA HIS A 26 9.38 -13.76 -12.63
C HIS A 26 8.08 -13.57 -11.86
N PHE A 27 7.29 -12.57 -12.27
CA PHE A 27 5.94 -12.37 -11.78
C PHE A 27 4.96 -12.56 -12.92
N ASP A 28 4.23 -13.67 -12.89
CA ASP A 28 3.04 -13.82 -13.73
C ASP A 28 1.97 -12.84 -13.25
N GLN A 29 1.24 -12.23 -14.20
CA GLN A 29 0.08 -11.42 -13.86
C GLN A 29 -0.92 -12.27 -13.10
N TYR A 30 -1.44 -11.74 -11.99
CA TYR A 30 -2.56 -12.36 -11.33
C TYR A 30 -3.79 -12.31 -12.23
N ASP A 31 -4.50 -13.43 -12.32
CA ASP A 31 -5.91 -13.37 -12.69
C ASP A 31 -6.66 -12.46 -11.70
N VAL A 32 -7.57 -11.63 -12.20
CA VAL A 32 -8.29 -10.63 -11.40
C VAL A 32 -9.02 -11.29 -10.22
N ALA A 33 -9.62 -12.47 -10.41
CA ALA A 33 -10.33 -13.17 -9.35
C ALA A 33 -9.37 -13.77 -8.30
N VAL A 34 -8.12 -14.04 -8.66
CA VAL A 34 -7.07 -14.45 -7.72
C VAL A 34 -6.60 -13.25 -6.92
N LEU A 35 -6.32 -12.12 -7.57
CA LEU A 35 -5.91 -10.87 -6.91
C LEU A 35 -6.93 -10.41 -5.88
N GLU A 36 -8.21 -10.31 -6.26
CA GLU A 36 -9.28 -9.88 -5.34
C GLU A 36 -9.47 -10.85 -4.16
N ARG A 37 -9.25 -12.15 -4.37
CA ARG A 37 -9.33 -13.15 -3.30
C ARG A 37 -8.20 -12.98 -2.28
N LEU A 38 -6.99 -12.71 -2.74
CA LEU A 38 -5.84 -12.44 -1.88
C LEU A 38 -6.06 -11.14 -1.10
N VAL A 39 -6.50 -10.09 -1.77
CA VAL A 39 -6.85 -8.81 -1.14
C VAL A 39 -7.92 -9.01 -0.06
N HIS A 40 -8.99 -9.73 -0.37
CA HIS A 40 -10.07 -10.03 0.57
C HIS A 40 -9.59 -10.83 1.77
N LYS A 41 -8.70 -11.80 1.55
CA LYS A 41 -8.09 -12.58 2.63
C LYS A 41 -7.30 -11.67 3.56
N CYS A 42 -6.54 -10.70 3.04
CA CYS A 42 -5.79 -9.74 3.83
C CYS A 42 -6.71 -8.85 4.66
N LEU A 43 -7.81 -8.35 4.07
CA LEU A 43 -8.75 -7.43 4.73
C LEU A 43 -9.60 -8.09 5.82
N LYS A 44 -9.78 -9.42 5.76
CA LYS A 44 -10.54 -10.18 6.75
C LYS A 44 -9.74 -10.55 7.99
N GLN A 45 -8.44 -10.30 8.01
CA GLN A 45 -7.62 -10.62 9.16
C GLN A 45 -7.87 -9.61 10.27
N LYS A 46 -7.95 -10.09 11.51
CA LYS A 46 -8.18 -9.24 12.69
C LYS A 46 -7.09 -8.20 12.91
N GLU A 47 -5.87 -8.47 12.43
CA GLU A 47 -4.69 -7.62 12.59
C GLU A 47 -4.47 -6.67 11.41
N THR A 48 -5.44 -6.57 10.49
CA THR A 48 -5.34 -5.63 9.36
C THR A 48 -5.14 -4.21 9.90
N PRO A 49 -4.08 -3.49 9.48
CA PRO A 49 -3.86 -2.12 9.92
C PRO A 49 -5.05 -1.22 9.56
N ILE A 50 -5.50 -0.39 10.52
CA ILE A 50 -6.59 0.57 10.35
C ILE A 50 -6.07 1.95 10.70
N TYR A 51 -6.33 2.92 9.83
CA TYR A 51 -6.20 4.35 10.12
C TYR A 51 -7.55 4.93 10.58
N GLY A 52 -7.57 5.55 11.75
CA GLY A 52 -8.70 6.28 12.34
C GLY A 52 -8.70 7.77 12.01
N GLY A 53 -7.54 8.37 11.74
CA GLY A 53 -7.36 9.82 11.55
C GLY A 53 -7.21 10.60 12.85
N GLU A 54 -6.85 9.93 13.95
CA GLU A 54 -6.65 10.58 15.25
C GLU A 54 -5.37 11.44 15.26
N ASP A 55 -5.27 12.42 16.15
CA ASP A 55 -4.17 13.40 16.18
C ASP A 55 -2.79 12.77 16.45
N ASN A 56 -2.77 11.62 17.11
CA ASN A 56 -1.59 10.83 17.44
C ASN A 56 -1.26 9.76 16.38
N GLU A 57 -2.10 9.60 15.35
CA GLU A 57 -1.86 8.65 14.27
C GLU A 57 -1.06 9.29 13.14
N ASP A 58 -0.01 8.60 12.73
CA ASP A 58 0.83 9.01 11.61
C ASP A 58 0.42 8.25 10.34
N ILE A 59 0.08 9.02 9.30
CA ILE A 59 -0.37 8.49 8.00
C ILE A 59 0.74 7.72 7.28
N GLU A 60 1.99 8.12 7.44
CA GLU A 60 3.15 7.45 6.83
C GLU A 60 3.39 6.11 7.50
N VAL A 61 3.33 6.07 8.84
CA VAL A 61 3.44 4.83 9.62
C VAL A 61 2.29 3.88 9.28
N TYR A 62 1.06 4.39 9.14
CA TYR A 62 -0.07 3.58 8.68
C TYR A 62 0.17 3.00 7.28
N ALA A 63 0.55 3.83 6.30
CA ALA A 63 0.79 3.40 4.94
C ALA A 63 1.88 2.31 4.89
N LEU A 64 2.98 2.52 5.61
CA LEU A 64 4.07 1.57 5.75
C LEU A 64 3.61 0.23 6.33
N ASN A 65 2.90 0.26 7.46
CA ASN A 65 2.36 -0.95 8.10
C ASN A 65 1.44 -1.72 7.16
N ARG A 66 0.66 -1.01 6.36
CA ARG A 66 -0.32 -1.60 5.45
C ARG A 66 0.34 -2.17 4.19
N ILE A 67 1.39 -1.53 3.66
CA ILE A 67 2.22 -2.06 2.58
C ILE A 67 2.87 -3.38 3.04
N THR A 68 3.49 -3.35 4.22
CA THR A 68 4.14 -4.52 4.84
C THR A 68 3.14 -5.64 5.07
N TRP A 69 1.94 -5.32 5.57
CA TRP A 69 0.85 -6.28 5.77
C TRP A 69 0.52 -7.02 4.47
N TYR A 70 0.33 -6.30 3.37
CA TYR A 70 0.04 -6.94 2.09
C TYR A 70 1.20 -7.77 1.55
N GLY A 71 2.44 -7.30 1.71
CA GLY A 71 3.64 -8.06 1.37
C GLY A 71 3.69 -9.41 2.10
N ALA A 72 3.36 -9.44 3.39
CA ALA A 72 3.32 -10.68 4.18
C ALA A 72 2.30 -11.72 3.67
N TYR A 73 1.29 -11.29 2.90
CA TYR A 73 0.29 -12.17 2.28
C TYR A 73 0.53 -12.40 0.77
N GLY A 74 1.73 -12.09 0.29
CA GLY A 74 2.17 -12.34 -1.09
C GLY A 74 1.74 -11.27 -2.09
N LEU A 75 1.19 -10.14 -1.63
CA LEU A 75 0.86 -8.98 -2.46
C LEU A 75 2.04 -7.99 -2.44
N HIS A 76 3.11 -8.35 -3.14
CA HIS A 76 4.34 -7.55 -3.21
C HIS A 76 4.15 -6.29 -4.08
N PHE A 77 4.65 -5.16 -3.58
CA PHE A 77 4.54 -3.83 -4.21
C PHE A 77 5.52 -3.60 -5.39
N THR A 78 5.97 -4.68 -6.00
CA THR A 78 6.74 -4.68 -7.25
C THR A 78 5.85 -5.01 -8.46
N HIS A 79 4.63 -5.50 -8.23
CA HIS A 79 3.71 -5.91 -9.29
C HIS A 79 2.74 -4.77 -9.66
N PRO A 80 2.73 -4.26 -10.91
CA PRO A 80 1.90 -3.10 -11.29
C PRO A 80 0.41 -3.22 -10.94
N GLN A 81 -0.21 -4.39 -11.14
CA GLN A 81 -1.61 -4.63 -10.75
C GLN A 81 -1.83 -4.57 -9.24
N VAL A 82 -0.88 -5.08 -8.44
CA VAL A 82 -0.93 -5.02 -6.98
C VAL A 82 -0.76 -3.57 -6.53
N ASN A 83 0.22 -2.85 -7.09
CA ASN A 83 0.49 -1.44 -6.77
C ASN A 83 -0.75 -0.58 -7.01
N ALA A 84 -1.36 -0.72 -8.20
CA ALA A 84 -2.57 0.03 -8.54
C ALA A 84 -3.74 -0.32 -7.61
N ARG A 85 -3.99 -1.61 -7.38
CA ARG A 85 -5.16 -2.05 -6.59
C ARG A 85 -5.01 -1.74 -5.12
N VAL A 86 -3.86 -2.05 -4.53
CA VAL A 86 -3.58 -1.76 -3.13
C VAL A 86 -3.48 -0.26 -2.89
N GLY A 87 -2.84 0.49 -3.80
CA GLY A 87 -2.82 1.95 -3.75
C GLY A 87 -4.22 2.54 -3.74
N GLN A 88 -5.11 2.07 -4.61
CA GLN A 88 -6.52 2.48 -4.59
C GLN A 88 -7.21 2.19 -3.25
N LEU A 89 -6.98 1.01 -2.67
CA LEU A 89 -7.57 0.63 -1.38
C LEU A 89 -7.03 1.48 -0.23
N LEU A 90 -5.74 1.80 -0.23
CA LEU A 90 -5.12 2.73 0.72
C LEU A 90 -5.78 4.11 0.62
N MET A 91 -5.84 4.67 -0.59
CA MET A 91 -6.46 5.98 -0.83
C MET A 91 -7.93 6.01 -0.39
N ASN A 92 -8.69 4.95 -0.64
CA ASN A 92 -10.07 4.83 -0.18
C ASN A 92 -10.18 4.74 1.35
N HIS A 93 -9.26 4.04 2.01
CA HIS A 93 -9.31 3.86 3.47
C HIS A 93 -9.03 5.15 4.24
N ILE A 94 -8.14 6.00 3.70
CA ILE A 94 -7.71 7.26 4.32
C ILE A 94 -8.58 8.46 3.91
N LYS A 95 -9.42 8.30 2.88
CA LYS A 95 -10.32 9.35 2.38
C LYS A 95 -11.21 9.88 3.50
N GLY A 96 -11.12 11.18 3.76
CA GLY A 96 -11.88 11.87 4.81
C GLY A 96 -11.36 11.66 6.24
N LYS A 97 -10.25 10.93 6.41
CA LYS A 97 -9.56 10.72 7.70
C LYS A 97 -8.17 11.33 7.72
N ALA A 98 -7.48 11.29 6.59
CA ALA A 98 -6.19 11.96 6.43
C ALA A 98 -6.41 13.48 6.47
N LYS A 99 -5.62 14.17 7.30
CA LYS A 99 -5.58 15.62 7.34
C LYS A 99 -4.81 16.13 6.12
N THR A 100 -5.37 17.12 5.44
CA THR A 100 -4.68 17.92 4.41
C THR A 100 -3.77 18.96 5.02
#